data_AF-X1R9J5-F1
#
_entry.id   AF-X1R9J5-F1
#
_cell.length_a   1.000
_cell.length_b   1.000
_cell.length_c   1.000
_cell.angle_alpha   90.00
_cell.angle_beta   90.00
_cell.angle_gamma   90.00
#
_symmetry.space_group_name_H-M   'P 1'
#
loop_
_entity.id
_entity.type
_entity.pdbx_description
1 polymer ?
#
loop_
_entity_poly.entity_id
_entity_poly.type
_entity_poly.pdbx_seq_one_letter_code
_entity_poly.pdbx_strand_id
1 'polypeptide(L)'
;TKYGLDAEFENLDLTWFEKVGVRPELVKRYWRAHWQHPAFKEMTQLLHRGEITNDDLYEWYRLVEIPPHWRDKLTSISWDLPNRIELRMMARYGLVDKAFLVEQLGMVGLREDFREVAADMMLAMGIRTDLSTRYSKGWINAGGVQSELAVSGLSPEVADRMYQWIVKNVSEERVSGERDLTITDIIKGVKKGIITRQEGHTLLMELGFDDAEATFKLDINVPVEEEVAEVKERDLSKTDILRLYKANEIDHPEAFLRLMYIRYNEADSTLLLN
;
A
#
# COMPACT_ATOMS: atom_id res chain seq x y z
N THR A 1 39.60 -15.27 37.15
CA THR A 1 39.49 -13.81 36.86
C THR A 1 38.24 -13.58 36.02
N LYS A 2 37.62 -12.37 36.03
CA LYS A 2 36.34 -12.06 35.34
C LYS A 2 36.29 -12.57 33.89
N TYR A 3 37.38 -12.43 33.15
CA TYR A 3 37.47 -12.77 31.72
C TYR A 3 38.13 -14.12 31.40
N GLY A 4 38.44 -14.95 32.40
CA GLY A 4 39.01 -16.28 32.14
C GLY A 4 40.39 -16.31 31.47
N LEU A 5 41.17 -15.22 31.46
CA LEU A 5 42.43 -15.12 30.70
C LEU A 5 43.54 -16.13 31.08
N ASP A 6 43.37 -16.83 32.21
CA ASP A 6 44.29 -17.91 32.66
C ASP A 6 43.82 -19.30 32.20
N ALA A 7 42.64 -19.42 31.57
CA ALA A 7 42.08 -20.69 31.12
C ALA A 7 43.02 -21.36 30.11
N GLU A 8 43.02 -22.70 30.11
CA GLU A 8 43.80 -23.56 29.20
C GLU A 8 45.32 -23.38 29.28
N PHE A 9 45.83 -22.53 30.18
CA PHE A 9 47.27 -22.29 30.35
C PHE A 9 48.01 -23.57 30.75
N GLU A 10 47.37 -24.44 31.55
CA GLU A 10 47.91 -25.73 31.96
C GLU A 10 48.15 -26.71 30.81
N ASN A 11 47.52 -26.49 29.64
CA ASN A 11 47.68 -27.34 28.47
C ASN A 11 48.93 -26.98 27.63
N LEU A 12 49.62 -25.88 27.97
CA LEU A 12 50.78 -25.40 27.22
C LEU A 12 52.04 -26.22 27.57
N ASP A 13 52.77 -26.67 26.54
CA ASP A 13 54.11 -27.23 26.71
C ASP A 13 55.12 -26.11 27.01
N LEU A 14 55.47 -25.96 28.29
CA LEU A 14 56.42 -24.96 28.76
C LEU A 14 57.88 -25.28 28.42
N THR A 15 58.19 -26.52 28.00
CA THR A 15 59.59 -26.96 27.81
C THR A 15 60.32 -26.17 26.72
N TRP A 16 59.61 -25.75 25.67
CA TRP A 16 60.18 -24.92 24.61
C TRP A 16 60.52 -23.51 25.09
N PHE A 17 59.68 -22.93 25.94
CA PHE A 17 59.92 -21.62 26.55
C PHE A 17 61.12 -21.66 27.50
N GLU A 18 61.25 -22.73 28.28
CA GLU A 18 62.40 -22.97 29.17
C GLU A 18 63.71 -23.10 28.38
N LYS A 19 63.71 -23.88 27.28
CA LYS A 19 64.90 -24.09 26.42
C LYS A 19 65.45 -22.80 25.82
N VAL A 20 64.59 -21.83 25.53
CA VAL A 20 65.00 -20.52 24.99
C VAL A 20 65.11 -19.44 26.08
N GLY A 21 64.98 -19.82 27.36
CA GLY A 21 65.23 -18.95 28.51
C GLY A 21 64.12 -17.96 28.86
N VAL A 22 62.87 -18.18 28.41
CA VAL A 22 61.73 -17.33 28.81
C VAL A 22 61.32 -17.65 30.24
N ARG A 23 61.20 -16.63 31.07
CA ARG A 23 60.76 -16.80 32.45
C ARG A 23 59.28 -17.19 32.52
N PRO A 24 58.85 -18.12 33.38
CA PRO A 24 57.46 -18.60 33.45
C PRO A 24 56.41 -17.49 33.61
N GLU A 25 56.73 -16.43 34.36
CA GLU A 25 55.82 -15.29 34.52
C GLU A 25 55.57 -14.52 33.22
N LEU A 26 56.56 -14.48 32.32
CA LEU A 26 56.43 -13.84 31.01
C LEU A 26 55.59 -14.70 30.07
N VAL A 27 55.72 -16.03 30.13
CA VAL A 27 54.85 -16.95 29.38
C VAL A 27 53.39 -16.74 29.79
N LYS A 28 53.11 -16.61 31.09
CA LYS A 28 51.76 -16.36 31.59
C LYS A 28 51.20 -14.99 31.20
N ARG A 29 52.04 -13.93 31.17
CA ARG A 29 51.61 -12.60 30.67
C ARG A 29 51.33 -12.62 29.18
N TYR A 30 52.20 -13.29 28.41
CA TYR A 30 51.99 -13.47 26.98
C TYR A 30 50.69 -14.25 26.71
N TRP A 31 50.44 -15.32 27.47
CA TRP A 31 49.17 -16.05 27.40
C TRP A 31 47.98 -15.13 27.67
N ARG A 32 47.99 -14.31 28.71
CA ARG A 32 46.87 -13.39 28.93
C ARG A 32 46.63 -12.41 27.76
N ALA A 33 47.68 -12.00 27.08
CA ALA A 33 47.63 -11.08 25.94
C ALA A 33 47.34 -11.78 24.60
N HIS A 34 47.41 -13.11 24.52
CA HIS A 34 47.24 -13.84 23.27
C HIS A 34 45.78 -13.97 22.83
N TRP A 35 44.85 -13.89 23.80
CA TRP A 35 43.43 -14.07 23.55
C TRP A 35 42.89 -13.05 22.55
N GLN A 36 42.01 -13.51 21.66
CA GLN A 36 41.23 -12.62 20.81
C GLN A 36 40.00 -12.14 21.56
N HIS A 37 39.85 -10.82 21.66
CA HIS A 37 38.68 -10.21 22.27
C HIS A 37 37.61 -9.89 21.22
N PRO A 38 36.32 -9.88 21.60
CA PRO A 38 35.25 -9.46 20.70
C PRO A 38 35.51 -8.07 20.14
N ALA A 39 35.16 -7.83 18.89
CA ALA A 39 35.26 -6.53 18.25
C ALA A 39 34.19 -5.56 18.78
N PHE A 40 34.40 -4.25 18.59
CA PHE A 40 33.47 -3.22 19.06
C PHE A 40 32.02 -3.47 18.59
N LYS A 41 31.82 -3.90 17.34
CA LYS A 41 30.50 -4.21 16.77
C LYS A 41 29.81 -5.39 17.46
N GLU A 42 30.56 -6.37 17.95
CA GLU A 42 30.01 -7.50 18.70
C GLU A 42 29.62 -7.05 20.11
N MET A 43 30.46 -6.19 20.72
CA MET A 43 30.17 -5.60 22.03
C MET A 43 28.92 -4.73 22.03
N THR A 44 28.69 -3.90 21.01
CA THR A 44 27.44 -3.11 20.92
C THR A 44 26.22 -4.00 20.70
N GLN A 45 26.34 -5.11 19.97
CA GLN A 45 25.24 -6.07 19.84
C GLN A 45 24.91 -6.76 21.16
N LEU A 46 25.91 -7.15 21.95
CA LEU A 46 25.69 -7.68 23.31
C LEU A 46 24.98 -6.65 24.19
N LEU A 47 25.40 -5.38 24.11
CA LEU A 47 24.77 -4.27 24.85
C LEU A 47 23.30 -4.11 24.46
N HIS A 48 22.98 -4.09 23.15
CA HIS A 48 21.60 -3.93 22.67
C HIS A 48 20.69 -5.11 23.02
N ARG A 49 21.28 -6.31 23.18
CA ARG A 49 20.56 -7.52 23.62
C ARG A 49 20.41 -7.59 25.15
N GLY A 50 21.03 -6.68 25.90
CA GLY A 50 21.00 -6.67 27.36
C GLY A 50 21.90 -7.72 28.02
N GLU A 51 22.82 -8.34 27.27
CA GLU A 51 23.76 -9.33 27.78
C GLU A 51 24.91 -8.69 28.58
N ILE A 52 25.14 -7.40 28.36
CA ILE A 52 26.12 -6.59 29.08
C ILE A 52 25.55 -5.21 29.39
N THR A 53 26.17 -4.51 30.33
CA THR A 53 25.85 -3.12 30.68
C THR A 53 26.81 -2.12 30.02
N ASN A 54 26.52 -0.82 30.13
CA ASN A 54 27.47 0.23 29.74
C ASN A 54 28.78 0.17 30.55
N ASP A 55 28.71 -0.23 31.82
CA ASP A 55 29.89 -0.39 32.66
C ASP A 55 30.77 -1.56 32.16
N ASP A 56 30.15 -2.67 31.74
CA ASP A 56 30.88 -3.79 31.13
C ASP A 56 31.54 -3.39 29.81
N LEU A 57 30.86 -2.60 28.96
CA LEU A 57 31.46 -2.03 27.74
C LEU A 57 32.65 -1.12 28.09
N TYR A 58 32.55 -0.33 29.16
CA TYR A 58 33.63 0.56 29.61
C TYR A 58 34.84 -0.22 30.12
N GLU A 59 34.62 -1.33 30.82
CA GLU A 59 35.69 -2.23 31.23
C GLU A 59 36.33 -2.94 30.03
N TRP A 60 35.54 -3.35 29.04
CA TRP A 60 36.06 -3.93 27.81
C TRP A 60 37.03 -2.98 27.09
N TYR A 61 36.73 -1.68 27.00
CA TYR A 61 37.68 -0.70 26.46
C TYR A 61 39.04 -0.70 27.18
N ARG A 62 39.08 -1.00 28.50
CA ARG A 62 40.34 -1.12 29.25
C ARG A 62 41.05 -2.43 28.91
N LEU A 63 40.30 -3.52 28.80
CA LEU A 63 40.81 -4.85 28.47
C LEU A 63 41.49 -4.88 27.10
N VAL A 64 40.90 -4.24 26.09
CA VAL A 64 41.45 -4.16 24.74
C VAL A 64 42.29 -2.90 24.47
N GLU A 65 42.68 -2.20 25.54
CA GLU A 65 43.60 -1.05 25.50
C GLU A 65 43.13 0.13 24.62
N ILE A 66 41.81 0.34 24.47
CA ILE A 66 41.26 1.52 23.81
C ILE A 66 41.58 2.78 24.64
N PRO A 67 42.23 3.82 24.05
CA PRO A 67 42.60 5.02 24.78
C PRO A 67 41.38 5.74 25.40
N PRO A 68 41.50 6.29 26.62
CA PRO A 68 40.40 6.99 27.30
C PRO A 68 39.71 8.05 26.45
N HIS A 69 40.46 8.77 25.60
CA HIS A 69 39.94 9.79 24.69
C HIS A 69 38.78 9.31 23.79
N TRP A 70 38.80 8.04 23.40
CA TRP A 70 37.83 7.47 22.44
C TRP A 70 36.64 6.79 23.11
N ARG A 71 36.72 6.44 24.40
CA ARG A 71 35.73 5.58 25.06
C ARG A 71 34.34 6.18 25.04
N ASP A 72 34.21 7.43 25.47
CA ASP A 72 32.92 8.12 25.51
C ASP A 72 32.38 8.37 24.09
N LYS A 73 33.26 8.64 23.12
CA LYS A 73 32.89 8.84 21.71
C LYS A 73 32.36 7.56 21.08
N LEU A 74 33.04 6.43 21.30
CA LEU A 74 32.59 5.12 20.84
C LEU A 74 31.29 4.71 21.54
N THR A 75 31.16 4.98 22.84
CA THR A 75 29.91 4.73 23.59
C THR A 75 28.76 5.54 23.01
N SER A 76 28.98 6.81 22.65
CA SER A 76 27.91 7.67 22.08
C SER A 76 27.36 7.18 20.73
N ILE A 77 28.14 6.36 20.00
CA ILE A 77 27.72 5.76 18.72
C ILE A 77 27.38 4.28 18.87
N SER A 78 27.22 3.78 20.10
CA SER A 78 26.85 2.38 20.30
C SER A 78 25.47 2.08 19.73
N TRP A 79 24.55 3.04 19.86
CA TRP A 79 23.17 2.97 19.38
C TRP A 79 23.02 3.57 17.99
N ASP A 80 22.21 2.93 17.15
CA ASP A 80 21.90 3.43 15.82
C ASP A 80 20.92 4.61 15.89
N LEU A 81 21.09 5.56 14.97
CA LEU A 81 20.13 6.63 14.70
C LEU A 81 18.98 6.11 13.81
N PRO A 82 17.81 6.78 13.81
CA PRO A 82 16.74 6.45 12.90
C PRO A 82 17.24 6.38 11.44
N ASN A 83 16.92 5.26 10.78
CA ASN A 83 17.31 5.07 9.40
C ASN A 83 16.44 5.92 8.45
N ARG A 84 16.80 5.97 7.17
CA ARG A 84 16.08 6.79 6.17
C ARG A 84 14.60 6.43 5.99
N ILE A 85 14.22 5.17 6.24
CA ILE A 85 12.82 4.74 6.15
C ILE A 85 12.05 5.30 7.35
N GLU A 86 12.59 5.16 8.55
CA GLU A 86 12.00 5.69 9.79
C GLU A 86 11.85 7.20 9.73
N LEU A 87 12.90 7.94 9.32
CA LEU A 87 12.84 9.40 9.14
C LEU A 87 11.74 9.81 8.15
N ARG A 88 11.61 9.08 7.04
CA ARG A 88 10.55 9.34 6.05
C ARG A 88 9.16 9.06 6.62
N MET A 89 9.01 8.01 7.43
CA MET A 89 7.73 7.72 8.09
C MET A 89 7.38 8.80 9.10
N MET A 90 8.33 9.24 9.92
CA MET A 90 8.15 10.35 10.85
C MET A 90 7.68 11.61 10.12
N ALA A 91 8.35 11.96 9.02
CA ALA A 91 7.97 13.10 8.18
C ALA A 91 6.57 12.94 7.56
N ARG A 92 6.26 11.73 7.05
CA ARG A 92 4.96 11.43 6.43
C ARG A 92 3.79 11.65 7.39
N TYR A 93 3.99 11.34 8.67
CA TYR A 93 2.98 11.49 9.72
C TYR A 93 3.05 12.86 10.42
N GLY A 94 3.87 13.79 9.94
CA GLY A 94 3.99 15.14 10.52
C GLY A 94 4.58 15.15 11.94
N LEU A 95 5.38 14.12 12.30
CA LEU A 95 5.97 13.99 13.64
C LEU A 95 7.26 14.79 13.81
N VAL A 96 7.85 15.26 12.71
CA VAL A 96 9.13 15.97 12.68
C VAL A 96 9.09 17.09 11.65
N ASP A 97 9.94 18.10 11.85
CA ASP A 97 10.09 19.23 10.94
C ASP A 97 11.33 19.08 10.03
N LYS A 98 11.52 20.06 9.14
CA LYS A 98 12.63 20.07 8.20
C LYS A 98 13.99 20.17 8.90
N ALA A 99 14.09 20.96 9.96
CA ALA A 99 15.34 21.19 10.68
C ALA A 99 15.84 19.89 11.31
N PHE A 100 14.94 19.15 11.97
CA PHE A 100 15.22 17.82 12.50
C PHE A 100 15.73 16.87 11.42
N LEU A 101 15.05 16.83 10.26
CA LEU A 101 15.45 15.95 9.16
C LEU A 101 16.85 16.30 8.63
N VAL A 102 17.15 17.58 8.44
CA VAL A 102 18.48 18.04 7.97
C VAL A 102 19.58 17.63 8.94
N GLU A 103 19.35 17.79 10.24
CA GLU A 103 20.28 17.38 11.29
C GLU A 103 20.51 15.86 11.27
N GLN A 104 19.43 15.07 11.33
CA GLN A 104 19.52 13.61 11.35
C GLN A 104 20.20 13.05 10.09
N LEU A 105 19.88 13.62 8.92
CA LEU A 105 20.53 13.28 7.66
C LEU A 105 22.04 13.57 7.70
N GLY A 106 22.45 14.64 8.39
CA GLY A 106 23.86 14.94 8.63
C GLY A 106 24.52 13.90 9.53
N MET A 107 23.87 13.49 10.62
CA MET A 107 24.42 12.51 11.55
C MET A 107 24.61 11.12 10.94
N VAL A 108 23.72 10.70 10.01
CA VAL A 108 23.89 9.45 9.25
C VAL A 108 24.88 9.57 8.07
N GLY A 109 25.54 10.71 7.93
CA GLY A 109 26.62 10.93 6.97
C GLY A 109 26.16 11.35 5.56
N LEU A 110 24.92 11.81 5.38
CA LEU A 110 24.55 12.43 4.10
C LEU A 110 25.33 13.74 3.91
N ARG A 111 25.88 13.93 2.71
CA ARG A 111 26.60 15.15 2.34
C ARG A 111 25.66 16.37 2.39
N GLU A 112 26.20 17.49 2.85
CA GLU A 112 25.46 18.71 3.19
C GLU A 112 24.59 19.27 2.06
N ASP A 113 25.12 19.29 0.83
CA ASP A 113 24.44 19.67 -0.42
C ASP A 113 23.14 18.89 -0.70
N PHE A 114 22.99 17.67 -0.17
CA PHE A 114 21.81 16.84 -0.35
C PHE A 114 20.81 16.88 0.82
N ARG A 115 21.18 17.43 1.97
CA ARG A 115 20.35 17.31 3.19
C ARG A 115 19.03 18.06 3.05
N GLU A 116 19.09 19.29 2.56
CA GLU A 116 17.92 20.16 2.34
C GLU A 116 16.92 19.53 1.38
N VAL A 117 17.39 19.10 0.20
CA VAL A 117 16.53 18.50 -0.83
C VAL A 117 15.97 17.14 -0.40
N ALA A 118 16.73 16.35 0.36
CA ALA A 118 16.24 15.09 0.91
C ALA A 118 15.18 15.31 2.01
N ALA A 119 15.36 16.33 2.84
CA ALA A 119 14.37 16.71 3.85
C ALA A 119 13.07 17.22 3.20
N ASP A 120 13.17 18.07 2.18
CA ASP A 120 12.01 18.51 1.37
C ASP A 120 11.27 17.32 0.76
N MET A 121 12.00 16.36 0.18
CA MET A 121 11.40 15.15 -0.39
C MET A 121 10.61 14.35 0.67
N MET A 122 11.18 14.16 1.86
CA MET A 122 10.52 13.40 2.93
C MET A 122 9.23 14.08 3.42
N LEU A 123 9.25 15.40 3.60
CA LEU A 123 8.09 16.18 4.00
C LEU A 123 7.01 16.21 2.91
N ALA A 124 7.42 16.49 1.66
CA ALA A 124 6.50 16.65 0.53
C ALA A 124 5.65 15.39 0.30
N MET A 125 6.18 14.20 0.58
CA MET A 125 5.41 12.95 0.45
C MET A 125 4.18 12.92 1.37
N GLY A 126 4.35 13.27 2.65
CA GLY A 126 3.24 13.30 3.61
C GLY A 126 2.26 14.42 3.34
N ILE A 127 2.81 15.64 3.18
CA ILE A 127 2.04 16.87 2.93
C ILE A 127 1.16 16.72 1.70
N ARG A 128 1.72 16.23 0.58
CA ARG A 128 0.95 16.04 -0.64
C ARG A 128 -0.22 15.10 -0.43
N THR A 129 0.00 13.94 0.21
CA THR A 129 -1.07 12.96 0.43
C THR A 129 -2.18 13.52 1.32
N ASP A 130 -1.85 14.19 2.41
CA ASP A 130 -2.83 14.80 3.30
C ASP A 130 -3.60 15.93 2.59
N LEU A 131 -2.88 16.93 2.07
CA LEU A 131 -3.50 18.11 1.46
C LEU A 131 -4.29 17.76 0.20
N SER A 132 -3.83 16.85 -0.65
CA SER A 132 -4.62 16.38 -1.80
C SER A 132 -5.94 15.75 -1.36
N THR A 133 -5.94 14.96 -0.29
CA THR A 133 -7.15 14.29 0.22
C THR A 133 -8.12 15.30 0.84
N ARG A 134 -7.61 16.21 1.67
CA ARG A 134 -8.44 17.24 2.31
C ARG A 134 -8.99 18.22 1.28
N TYR A 135 -8.18 18.58 0.29
CA TYR A 135 -8.61 19.43 -0.81
C TYR A 135 -9.69 18.72 -1.64
N SER A 136 -9.43 17.49 -2.14
CA SER A 136 -10.38 16.73 -2.99
C SER A 136 -11.75 16.56 -2.34
N LYS A 137 -11.79 16.35 -1.02
CA LYS A 137 -13.02 16.25 -0.23
C LYS A 137 -13.68 17.58 0.13
N GLY A 138 -13.08 18.70 -0.25
CA GLY A 138 -13.57 20.05 0.04
C GLY A 138 -13.42 20.48 1.50
N TRP A 139 -12.62 19.77 2.30
CA TRP A 139 -12.35 20.13 3.70
C TRP A 139 -11.48 21.37 3.82
N ILE A 140 -10.67 21.64 2.78
CA ILE A 140 -9.90 22.88 2.61
C ILE A 140 -10.11 23.43 1.21
N ASN A 141 -10.02 24.75 1.09
CA ASN A 141 -10.01 25.44 -0.20
C ASN A 141 -8.56 25.72 -0.67
N ALA A 142 -8.39 26.29 -1.86
CA ALA A 142 -7.07 26.60 -2.41
C ALA A 142 -6.24 27.53 -1.51
N GLY A 143 -6.87 28.54 -0.88
CA GLY A 143 -6.19 29.41 0.08
C GLY A 143 -5.74 28.67 1.35
N GLY A 144 -6.50 27.68 1.80
CA GLY A 144 -6.12 26.77 2.89
C GLY A 144 -4.89 25.94 2.54
N VAL A 145 -4.87 25.33 1.34
CA VAL A 145 -3.70 24.60 0.82
C VAL A 145 -2.46 25.51 0.80
N GLN A 146 -2.60 26.74 0.29
CA GLN A 146 -1.49 27.70 0.23
C GLN A 146 -0.97 28.07 1.62
N SER A 147 -1.87 28.27 2.59
CA SER A 147 -1.51 28.62 3.98
C SER A 147 -0.75 27.50 4.68
N GLU A 148 -1.18 26.24 4.51
CA GLU A 148 -0.50 25.09 5.09
C GLU A 148 0.86 24.82 4.44
N LEU A 149 0.97 25.00 3.11
CA LEU A 149 2.26 24.90 2.43
C LEU A 149 3.25 25.97 2.90
N ALA A 150 2.79 27.19 3.18
CA ALA A 150 3.63 28.29 3.65
C ALA A 150 4.29 28.02 5.02
N VAL A 151 3.65 27.23 5.88
CA VAL A 151 4.18 26.87 7.22
C VAL A 151 4.75 25.46 7.29
N SER A 152 4.78 24.72 6.16
CA SER A 152 5.20 23.33 6.10
C SER A 152 6.71 23.09 6.25
N GLY A 153 7.50 24.17 6.17
CA GLY A 153 8.96 24.11 6.16
C GLY A 153 9.58 23.73 4.80
N LEU A 154 8.78 23.40 3.79
CA LEU A 154 9.27 23.14 2.43
C LEU A 154 9.95 24.38 1.83
N SER A 155 10.98 24.15 1.01
CA SER A 155 11.57 25.23 0.20
C SER A 155 10.52 25.87 -0.71
N PRO A 156 10.58 27.19 -0.98
CA PRO A 156 9.56 27.91 -1.75
C PRO A 156 9.23 27.26 -3.10
N GLU A 157 10.25 26.78 -3.81
CA GLU A 157 10.09 26.14 -5.12
C GLU A 157 9.39 24.78 -5.01
N VAL A 158 9.62 24.05 -3.92
CA VAL A 158 8.95 22.77 -3.66
C VAL A 158 7.50 23.01 -3.25
N ALA A 159 7.26 24.01 -2.39
CA ALA A 159 5.91 24.41 -1.97
C ALA A 159 5.06 24.86 -3.16
N ASP A 160 5.60 25.66 -4.08
CA ASP A 160 4.89 26.07 -5.30
C ASP A 160 4.53 24.87 -6.19
N ARG A 161 5.48 23.96 -6.43
CA ARG A 161 5.19 22.72 -7.18
C ARG A 161 4.12 21.87 -6.50
N MET A 162 4.15 21.75 -5.17
CA MET A 162 3.12 21.02 -4.42
C MET A 162 1.76 21.69 -4.56
N TYR A 163 1.68 23.02 -4.45
CA TYR A 163 0.45 23.77 -4.64
C TYR A 163 -0.14 23.52 -6.04
N GLN A 164 0.67 23.63 -7.09
CA GLN A 164 0.24 23.37 -8.46
C GLN A 164 -0.30 21.94 -8.62
N TRP A 165 0.42 20.95 -8.07
CA TRP A 165 -0.02 19.55 -8.15
C TRP A 165 -1.33 19.29 -7.38
N ILE A 166 -1.47 19.86 -6.19
CA ILE A 166 -2.65 19.66 -5.35
C ILE A 166 -3.86 20.40 -5.91
N VAL A 167 -3.70 21.66 -6.31
CA VAL A 167 -4.85 22.51 -6.68
C VAL A 167 -5.22 22.33 -8.15
N LYS A 168 -4.26 22.43 -9.08
CA LYS A 168 -4.54 22.37 -10.52
C LYS A 168 -4.93 20.96 -10.94
N ASN A 169 -4.09 19.95 -10.66
CA ASN A 169 -4.36 18.59 -11.13
C ASN A 169 -5.62 17.99 -10.49
N VAL A 170 -5.85 18.20 -9.20
CA VAL A 170 -7.08 17.71 -8.53
C VAL A 170 -8.31 18.49 -9.01
N SER A 171 -8.17 19.78 -9.36
CA SER A 171 -9.29 20.53 -9.95
C SER A 171 -9.65 20.01 -11.34
N GLU A 172 -8.67 19.68 -12.17
CA GLU A 172 -8.89 19.07 -13.48
C GLU A 172 -9.54 17.69 -13.34
N GLU A 173 -9.08 16.86 -12.40
CA GLU A 173 -9.65 15.54 -12.10
C GLU A 173 -11.12 15.62 -11.63
N ARG A 174 -11.48 16.63 -10.83
CA ARG A 174 -12.89 16.86 -10.48
C ARG A 174 -13.73 17.29 -11.67
N VAL A 175 -13.20 18.18 -12.52
CA VAL A 175 -13.94 18.70 -13.68
C VAL A 175 -14.14 17.63 -14.74
N SER A 176 -13.17 16.72 -14.95
CA SER A 176 -13.36 15.56 -15.83
C SER A 176 -14.32 14.54 -15.21
N GLY A 177 -14.12 14.17 -13.95
CA GLY A 177 -14.95 13.17 -13.27
C GLY A 177 -16.41 13.56 -13.08
N GLU A 178 -16.73 14.85 -12.96
CA GLU A 178 -18.11 15.34 -12.85
C GLU A 178 -18.83 15.48 -14.20
N ARG A 179 -18.11 15.47 -15.34
CA ARG A 179 -18.67 15.68 -16.69
C ARG A 179 -18.79 14.41 -17.52
N ASP A 180 -18.19 13.30 -17.08
CA ASP A 180 -18.27 12.04 -17.81
C ASP A 180 -19.59 11.35 -17.52
N LEU A 181 -20.34 11.05 -18.59
CA LEU A 181 -21.45 10.10 -18.50
C LEU A 181 -20.90 8.81 -17.89
N THR A 182 -21.51 8.32 -16.82
CA THR A 182 -21.07 7.04 -16.28
C THR A 182 -21.41 5.94 -17.30
N ILE A 183 -20.65 4.86 -17.31
CA ILE A 183 -20.96 3.63 -18.08
C ILE A 183 -22.43 3.23 -17.88
N THR A 184 -22.94 3.41 -16.66
CA THR A 184 -24.33 3.11 -16.30
C THR A 184 -25.31 4.04 -16.99
N ASP A 185 -25.00 5.33 -17.12
CA ASP A 185 -25.87 6.30 -17.79
C ASP A 185 -25.92 6.07 -19.29
N ILE A 186 -24.78 5.73 -19.92
CA ILE A 186 -24.72 5.35 -21.34
C ILE A 186 -25.57 4.10 -21.58
N ILE A 187 -25.36 3.03 -20.81
CA ILE A 187 -26.14 1.79 -20.92
C ILE A 187 -27.64 2.04 -20.71
N LYS A 188 -28.02 2.85 -19.71
CA LYS A 188 -29.42 3.23 -19.49
C LYS A 188 -29.98 4.05 -20.65
N GLY A 189 -29.18 4.94 -21.23
CA GLY A 189 -29.54 5.72 -22.42
C GLY A 189 -29.87 4.82 -23.60
N VAL A 190 -29.01 3.83 -23.88
CA VAL A 190 -29.25 2.82 -24.93
C VAL A 190 -30.47 1.96 -24.61
N LYS A 191 -30.57 1.43 -23.38
CA LYS A 191 -31.70 0.58 -22.96
C LYS A 191 -33.05 1.29 -23.01
N LYS A 192 -33.08 2.61 -22.80
CA LYS A 192 -34.28 3.45 -22.90
C LYS A 192 -34.54 3.98 -24.31
N GLY A 193 -33.68 3.65 -25.28
CA GLY A 193 -33.77 4.17 -26.65
C GLY A 193 -33.55 5.69 -26.76
N ILE A 194 -32.91 6.32 -25.75
CA ILE A 194 -32.59 7.75 -25.77
C ILE A 194 -31.42 8.01 -26.73
N ILE A 195 -30.49 7.05 -26.80
CA ILE A 195 -29.38 7.00 -27.76
C ILE A 195 -29.37 5.61 -28.41
N THR A 196 -28.84 5.52 -29.62
CA THR A 196 -28.71 4.25 -30.34
C THR A 196 -27.59 3.38 -29.74
N ARG A 197 -27.62 2.09 -30.04
CA ARG A 197 -26.55 1.16 -29.65
C ARG A 197 -25.18 1.60 -30.18
N GLN A 198 -25.13 2.09 -31.42
CA GLN A 198 -23.90 2.58 -32.03
C GLN A 198 -23.39 3.85 -31.33
N GLU A 199 -24.28 4.79 -30.98
CA GLU A 199 -23.89 5.98 -30.22
C GLU A 199 -23.41 5.61 -28.81
N GLY A 200 -24.06 4.65 -28.16
CA GLY A 200 -23.59 4.12 -26.88
C GLY A 200 -22.22 3.43 -26.98
N HIS A 201 -21.94 2.75 -28.10
CA HIS A 201 -20.65 2.10 -28.35
C HIS A 201 -19.54 3.15 -28.52
N THR A 202 -19.79 4.18 -29.33
CA THR A 202 -18.86 5.31 -29.49
C THR A 202 -18.59 6.02 -28.17
N LEU A 203 -19.63 6.29 -27.36
CA LEU A 203 -19.46 6.93 -26.06
C LEU A 203 -18.66 6.06 -25.08
N LEU A 204 -18.80 4.74 -25.13
CA LEU A 204 -17.96 3.83 -24.34
C LEU A 204 -16.51 3.85 -24.82
N MET A 205 -16.26 3.91 -26.13
CA MET A 205 -14.91 4.05 -26.65
C MET A 205 -14.25 5.38 -26.26
N GLU A 206 -15.02 6.47 -26.23
CA GLU A 206 -14.56 7.79 -25.77
C GLU A 206 -14.18 7.78 -24.27
N LEU A 207 -14.81 6.92 -23.47
CA LEU A 207 -14.43 6.64 -22.07
C LEU A 207 -13.19 5.73 -21.93
N GLY A 208 -12.57 5.33 -23.04
CA GLY A 208 -11.32 4.57 -23.06
C GLY A 208 -11.48 3.05 -23.07
N PHE A 209 -12.70 2.52 -23.31
CA PHE A 209 -12.90 1.10 -23.59
C PHE A 209 -12.42 0.78 -25.01
N ASP A 210 -11.80 -0.38 -25.19
CA ASP A 210 -11.54 -0.86 -26.55
C ASP A 210 -12.83 -1.32 -27.24
N ASP A 211 -12.75 -1.54 -28.56
CA ASP A 211 -13.91 -1.91 -29.39
C ASP A 211 -14.62 -3.18 -28.90
N ALA A 212 -13.85 -4.17 -28.43
CA ALA A 212 -14.39 -5.44 -27.94
C ALA A 212 -15.04 -5.26 -26.56
N GLU A 213 -14.43 -4.47 -25.68
CA GLU A 213 -14.95 -4.15 -24.36
C GLU A 213 -16.25 -3.33 -24.42
N ALA A 214 -16.29 -2.32 -25.30
CA ALA A 214 -17.48 -1.49 -25.53
C ALA A 214 -18.65 -2.34 -26.05
N THR A 215 -18.38 -3.22 -27.02
CA THR A 215 -19.36 -4.17 -27.57
C THR A 215 -19.87 -5.12 -26.49
N PHE A 216 -18.96 -5.77 -25.77
CA PHE A 216 -19.31 -6.71 -24.71
C PHE A 216 -20.19 -6.07 -23.61
N LYS A 217 -19.88 -4.83 -23.23
CA LYS A 217 -20.67 -4.08 -22.23
C LYS A 217 -22.09 -3.77 -22.71
N LEU A 218 -22.28 -3.48 -23.99
CA LEU A 218 -23.61 -3.29 -24.55
C LEU A 218 -24.33 -4.62 -24.69
N ASP A 219 -23.66 -5.69 -25.10
CA ASP A 219 -24.25 -7.03 -25.28
C ASP A 219 -24.82 -7.59 -23.98
N ILE A 220 -24.09 -7.46 -22.88
CA ILE A 220 -24.54 -7.98 -21.58
C ILE A 220 -25.68 -7.16 -20.97
N ASN A 221 -25.80 -5.86 -21.30
CA ASN A 221 -26.75 -4.96 -20.63
C ASN A 221 -27.94 -4.53 -21.50
N VAL A 222 -27.80 -4.60 -22.81
CA VAL A 222 -28.79 -4.20 -23.81
C VAL A 222 -29.00 -5.40 -24.74
N PRO A 223 -30.05 -6.21 -24.54
CA PRO A 223 -30.33 -7.34 -25.41
C PRO A 223 -30.47 -6.86 -26.86
N VAL A 224 -29.82 -7.56 -27.79
CA VAL A 224 -29.99 -7.35 -29.23
C VAL A 224 -31.35 -7.94 -29.57
N GLU A 225 -32.40 -7.12 -29.53
CA GLU A 225 -33.64 -7.49 -30.21
C GLU A 225 -33.36 -7.37 -31.71
N GLU A 226 -33.13 -8.50 -32.36
CA GLU A 226 -33.23 -8.59 -33.82
C GLU A 226 -34.60 -8.02 -34.22
N GLU A 227 -34.60 -7.06 -35.16
CA GLU A 227 -35.82 -6.56 -35.76
C GLU A 227 -36.58 -7.71 -36.41
N VAL A 228 -37.57 -8.25 -35.69
CA VAL A 228 -38.74 -8.88 -36.29
C VAL A 228 -39.93 -8.09 -35.83
N ALA A 229 -40.41 -7.21 -36.71
CA ALA A 229 -41.74 -6.66 -36.61
C ALA A 229 -42.76 -7.80 -36.81
N GLU A 230 -43.03 -8.56 -35.75
CA GLU A 230 -44.23 -9.39 -35.64
C GLU A 230 -45.02 -8.90 -34.42
N VAL A 231 -46.23 -8.41 -34.69
CA VAL A 231 -47.23 -8.18 -33.64
C VAL A 231 -47.41 -9.51 -32.93
N LYS A 232 -46.89 -9.65 -31.70
CA LYS A 232 -47.22 -10.78 -30.83
C LYS A 232 -48.73 -10.78 -30.60
N GLU A 233 -49.47 -11.58 -31.38
CA GLU A 233 -50.76 -12.07 -30.94
C GLU A 233 -50.50 -12.80 -29.63
N ARG A 234 -51.00 -12.24 -28.52
CA ARG A 234 -50.81 -12.82 -27.20
C ARG A 234 -51.68 -14.07 -27.12
N ASP A 235 -51.05 -15.24 -27.08
CA ASP A 235 -51.74 -16.47 -26.72
C ASP A 235 -52.35 -16.35 -25.32
N LEU A 236 -53.54 -16.93 -25.14
CA LEU A 236 -54.19 -16.99 -23.83
C LEU A 236 -53.30 -17.77 -22.85
N SER A 237 -53.11 -17.23 -21.64
CA SER A 237 -52.37 -17.95 -20.61
C SER A 237 -53.17 -19.15 -20.12
N LYS A 238 -52.51 -20.13 -19.47
CA LYS A 238 -53.22 -21.22 -18.77
C LYS A 238 -54.34 -20.69 -17.86
N THR A 239 -54.09 -19.58 -17.17
CA THR A 239 -55.06 -18.99 -16.24
C THR A 239 -56.29 -18.47 -16.98
N ASP A 240 -56.10 -17.87 -18.15
CA ASP A 240 -57.20 -17.38 -18.98
C ASP A 240 -58.02 -18.54 -19.56
N ILE A 241 -57.35 -19.58 -20.06
CA ILE A 241 -58.02 -20.78 -20.58
C ILE A 241 -58.87 -21.46 -19.50
N LEU A 242 -58.33 -21.66 -18.29
CA LEU A 242 -59.07 -22.26 -17.18
C LEU A 242 -60.21 -21.36 -16.68
N ARG A 243 -60.05 -20.04 -16.75
CA ARG A 243 -61.11 -19.10 -16.40
C ARG A 243 -62.27 -19.19 -17.39
N LEU A 244 -61.97 -19.21 -18.70
CA LEU A 244 -62.97 -19.35 -19.76
C LEU A 244 -63.71 -20.69 -19.66
N TYR A 245 -62.98 -21.78 -19.39
CA TYR A 245 -63.58 -23.09 -19.18
C TYR A 245 -64.52 -23.11 -17.95
N LYS A 246 -64.08 -22.58 -16.80
CA LYS A 246 -64.93 -22.47 -15.59
C LYS A 246 -66.14 -21.56 -15.77
N ALA A 247 -66.06 -20.58 -16.67
CA ALA A 247 -67.17 -19.72 -17.03
C ALA A 247 -68.14 -20.36 -18.05
N ASN A 248 -67.87 -21.60 -18.51
CA ASN A 248 -68.56 -22.28 -19.61
C ASN A 248 -68.55 -21.49 -20.93
N GLU A 249 -67.53 -20.64 -21.14
CA GLU A 249 -67.36 -19.90 -22.40
C GLU A 249 -66.65 -20.73 -23.47
N ILE A 250 -65.90 -21.76 -23.07
CA ILE A 250 -65.31 -22.79 -23.94
C ILE A 250 -65.64 -24.17 -23.37
N ASP A 251 -65.72 -25.17 -24.23
CA ASP A 251 -66.00 -26.54 -23.82
C ASP A 251 -64.72 -27.31 -23.43
N HIS A 252 -64.90 -28.51 -22.85
CA HIS A 252 -63.77 -29.29 -22.36
C HIS A 252 -62.80 -29.71 -23.50
N PRO A 253 -63.26 -30.21 -24.67
CA PRO A 253 -62.36 -30.48 -25.79
C PRO A 253 -61.55 -29.26 -26.25
N GLU A 254 -62.18 -28.09 -26.31
CA GLU A 254 -61.52 -26.85 -26.74
C GLU A 254 -60.51 -26.35 -25.69
N ALA A 255 -60.87 -26.37 -24.41
CA ALA A 255 -59.94 -26.03 -23.33
C ALA A 255 -58.72 -26.96 -23.32
N PHE A 256 -58.93 -28.25 -23.58
CA PHE A 256 -57.89 -29.26 -23.62
C PHE A 256 -56.89 -29.01 -24.75
N LEU A 257 -57.38 -28.79 -25.98
CA LEU A 257 -56.53 -28.48 -27.13
C LEU A 257 -55.75 -27.18 -26.93
N ARG A 258 -56.37 -26.15 -26.32
CA ARG A 258 -55.70 -24.88 -26.03
C ARG A 258 -54.60 -25.04 -24.97
N LEU A 259 -54.81 -25.87 -23.94
CA LEU A 259 -53.75 -26.20 -22.97
C LEU A 259 -52.58 -26.96 -23.63
N MET A 260 -52.88 -27.90 -24.52
CA MET A 260 -51.85 -28.60 -25.28
C MET A 260 -51.08 -27.68 -26.23
N TYR A 261 -51.76 -26.71 -26.86
CA TYR A 261 -51.14 -25.71 -27.72
C TYR A 261 -50.09 -24.88 -26.97
N ILE A 262 -50.38 -24.50 -25.72
CA ILE A 262 -49.41 -23.82 -24.84
C ILE A 262 -48.47 -24.80 -24.10
N ARG A 263 -48.30 -26.02 -24.65
CA ARG A 263 -47.33 -27.07 -24.28
C ARG A 263 -47.56 -27.80 -22.95
N TYR A 264 -48.80 -27.85 -22.45
CA TYR A 264 -49.14 -28.85 -21.42
C TYR A 264 -49.26 -30.23 -22.06
N ASN A 265 -48.76 -31.26 -21.38
CA ASN A 265 -48.94 -32.64 -21.85
C ASN A 265 -50.39 -33.09 -21.61
N GLU A 266 -50.76 -34.23 -22.20
CA GLU A 266 -52.11 -34.79 -22.16
C GLU A 266 -52.60 -35.07 -20.73
N ALA A 267 -51.72 -35.62 -19.89
CA ALA A 267 -52.02 -35.96 -18.50
C ALA A 267 -52.29 -34.70 -17.65
N ASP A 268 -51.44 -33.69 -17.76
CA ASP A 268 -51.58 -32.42 -17.05
C ASP A 268 -52.79 -31.63 -17.56
N SER A 269 -53.06 -31.65 -18.87
CA SER A 269 -54.23 -30.98 -19.45
C SER A 269 -55.53 -31.61 -18.94
N THR A 270 -55.58 -32.94 -18.86
CA THR A 270 -56.71 -33.67 -18.26
C THR A 270 -56.86 -33.33 -16.78
N LEU A 271 -55.75 -33.31 -16.03
CA LEU A 271 -55.76 -33.00 -14.61
C LEU A 271 -56.25 -31.57 -14.31
N LEU A 272 -55.93 -30.62 -15.18
CA LEU A 272 -56.30 -29.22 -15.01
C LEU A 272 -57.76 -28.91 -15.35
N LEU A 273 -58.43 -29.78 -16.11
CA LEU A 273 -59.82 -29.62 -16.56
C LEU A 273 -60.82 -30.48 -15.77
N ASN A 274 -60.35 -31.40 -14.93
CA ASN A 274 -61.16 -32.11 -13.93
C ASN A 274 -61.50 -31.22 -12.72
#